data_AF-A0A3Q1FM51-F1
#
_entry.id   AF-A0A3Q1FM51-F1
#
_cell.length_a   1.000
_cell.length_b   1.000
_cell.length_c   1.000
_cell.angle_alpha   90.00
_cell.angle_beta   90.00
_cell.angle_gamma   90.00
#
_symmetry.space_group_name_H-M   'P 1'
#
loop_
_entity.id
_entity.type
_entity.pdbx_description
1 polymer ?
#
loop_
_entity_poly.entity_id
_entity_poly.type
_entity_poly.pdbx_seq_one_letter_code
_entity_poly.pdbx_strand_id
1 'polypeptide(L)'
;LREEEEQKSRRMEQQIEALSKEISALSETVRATEKQLRAPDVSFLDSFKAAAERVQQQHLPDDPQLPCEALIDVAKHLGNLSFNVWTQMKEMVSYSPVILDPNTAHPNLVLTEDLTGLRKVGEKQELPDNPERIDQFFSVVGSESFDSGSHSWEVEVGDNSAFVLGVLTDSNQRKGVIWSALWRLMFCGGEYKTLSPLDTGSDVKVTTNPEKIRVELDWDEGRLSFFNSDTNEHIHTFKTTFKDKLFPYISSWSHVPIKIAALNVSIDVKKARLEW
;
A
#
# COMPACT_ATOMS: atom_id res chain seq x y z
N LEU A 1 16.83 10.97 8.64
CA LEU A 1 18.14 11.03 9.32
C LEU A 1 19.31 11.22 8.35
N ARG A 2 19.64 10.24 7.49
CA ARG A 2 20.81 10.31 6.59
C ARG A 2 20.87 11.59 5.75
N GLU A 3 19.76 11.98 5.14
CA GLU A 3 19.68 13.21 4.34
C GLU A 3 19.97 14.48 5.16
N GLU A 4 19.47 14.55 6.40
CA GLU A 4 19.71 15.68 7.30
C GLU A 4 21.16 15.73 7.78
N GLU A 5 21.74 14.57 8.06
CA GLU A 5 23.16 14.43 8.41
C GLU A 5 24.05 14.91 7.26
N GLU A 6 23.80 14.45 6.03
CA GLU A 6 24.54 14.89 4.84
C GLU A 6 24.40 16.40 4.62
N GLN A 7 23.17 16.93 4.72
CA GLN A 7 22.93 18.36 4.54
C GLN A 7 23.66 19.21 5.58
N LYS A 8 23.60 18.82 6.86
CA LYS A 8 24.26 19.56 7.95
C LYS A 8 25.78 19.41 7.89
N SER A 9 26.29 18.23 7.53
CA SER A 9 27.72 18.02 7.32
C SER A 9 28.27 18.87 6.19
N ARG A 10 27.59 18.93 5.04
CA ARG A 10 28.02 19.78 3.91
C ARG A 10 28.05 21.27 4.28
N ARG A 11 27.07 21.75 5.04
CA ARG A 11 27.07 23.15 5.54
C ARG A 11 28.27 23.43 6.43
N MET A 12 28.61 22.50 7.32
CA MET A 12 29.78 22.62 8.19
C MET A 12 31.10 22.65 7.41
N GLU A 13 31.24 21.78 6.40
CA GLU A 13 32.41 21.76 5.51
C GLU A 13 32.60 23.09 4.79
N GLN A 14 31.53 23.67 4.24
CA GLN A 14 31.58 24.97 3.57
C GLN A 14 32.03 26.10 4.51
N GLN A 15 31.62 26.06 5.78
CA GLN A 15 32.04 27.05 6.77
C GLN A 15 33.51 26.87 7.17
N ILE A 16 33.96 25.63 7.35
CA ILE A 16 35.38 25.34 7.62
C ILE A 16 36.24 25.82 6.45
N GLU A 17 35.80 25.60 5.22
CA GLU A 17 36.52 26.07 4.03
C GLU A 17 36.56 27.59 3.95
N ALA A 18 35.45 28.28 4.22
CA ALA A 18 35.39 29.74 4.27
C ALA A 18 36.35 30.31 5.32
N LEU A 19 36.32 29.77 6.55
CA LEU A 19 37.20 30.20 7.63
C LEU A 19 38.68 29.89 7.31
N SER A 20 38.97 28.75 6.68
CA SER A 20 40.32 28.40 6.25
C SER A 20 40.87 29.39 5.20
N LYS A 21 40.02 29.85 4.27
CA LYS A 21 40.39 30.90 3.30
C LYS A 21 40.66 32.23 3.97
N GLU A 22 39.83 32.63 4.94
CA GLU A 22 40.04 33.85 5.72
C GLU A 22 41.35 33.81 6.53
N ILE A 23 41.63 32.70 7.22
CA ILE A 23 42.89 32.49 7.95
C ILE A 23 44.10 32.56 7.00
N SER A 24 43.98 31.96 5.82
CA SER A 24 45.05 31.98 4.81
C SER A 24 45.32 33.40 4.31
N ALA A 25 44.27 34.16 3.97
CA ALA A 25 44.38 35.54 3.55
C ALA A 25 45.00 36.44 4.65
N LEU A 26 44.57 36.26 5.90
CA LEU A 26 45.13 36.97 7.05
C LEU A 26 46.62 36.66 7.24
N SER A 27 46.99 35.37 7.16
CA SER A 27 48.38 34.91 7.29
C SER A 27 49.29 35.47 6.19
N GLU A 28 48.80 35.56 4.96
CA GLU A 28 49.54 36.18 3.86
C GLU A 28 49.82 37.66 4.10
N THR A 29 48.82 38.39 4.62
CA THR A 29 49.00 39.81 4.94
C THR A 29 49.99 40.03 6.07
N VAL A 30 49.96 39.19 7.13
CA VAL A 30 50.97 39.23 8.21
C VAL A 30 52.36 39.02 7.62
N ARG A 31 52.57 37.95 6.84
CA ARG A 31 53.86 37.64 6.21
C ARG A 31 54.36 38.76 5.29
N ALA A 32 53.48 39.34 4.48
CA ALA A 32 53.82 40.44 3.59
C ALA A 32 54.25 41.69 4.37
N THR A 33 53.55 41.99 5.47
CA THR A 33 53.85 43.11 6.36
C THR A 33 55.18 42.90 7.08
N GLU A 34 55.42 41.71 7.65
CA GLU A 34 56.70 41.35 8.29
C GLU A 34 57.88 41.50 7.34
N LYS A 35 57.73 41.09 6.07
CA LYS A 35 58.79 41.22 5.06
C LYS A 35 59.13 42.69 4.77
N GLN A 36 58.12 43.55 4.66
CA GLN A 36 58.34 44.99 4.42
C GLN A 36 58.98 45.67 5.63
N LEU A 37 58.62 45.27 6.85
CA LEU A 37 59.22 45.80 8.09
C LEU A 37 60.71 45.41 8.27
N ARG A 38 61.20 44.38 7.59
CA ARG A 38 62.61 43.96 7.62
C ARG A 38 63.49 44.62 6.54
N ALA A 39 62.94 45.55 5.75
CA ALA A 39 63.68 46.23 4.69
C ALA A 39 64.73 47.22 5.27
N PRO A 40 65.88 47.45 4.59
CA PRO A 40 66.89 48.42 5.01
C PRO A 40 66.40 49.88 4.93
N ASP A 41 67.00 50.77 5.74
CA ASP A 41 66.49 52.08 6.17
C ASP A 41 65.75 52.93 5.12
N VAL A 42 66.31 53.12 3.93
CA VAL A 42 65.66 53.96 2.89
C VAL A 42 64.45 53.26 2.28
N SER A 43 64.57 51.95 1.98
CA SER A 43 63.48 51.13 1.43
C SER A 43 62.37 50.82 2.45
N PHE A 44 62.69 50.85 3.74
CA PHE A 44 61.72 50.77 4.81
C PHE A 44 60.80 51.99 4.81
N LEU A 45 61.34 53.20 4.72
CA LEU A 45 60.55 54.43 4.71
C LEU A 45 59.56 54.48 3.54
N ASP A 46 59.98 54.02 2.35
CA ASP A 46 59.12 53.94 1.17
C ASP A 46 58.01 52.87 1.29
N SER A 47 58.31 51.74 1.95
CA SER A 47 57.38 50.61 2.07
C SER A 47 56.49 50.66 3.32
N PHE A 48 56.86 51.44 4.33
CA PHE A 48 56.14 51.56 5.60
C PHE A 48 54.73 52.11 5.41
N LYS A 49 54.58 53.13 4.55
CA LYS A 49 53.25 53.71 4.25
C LYS A 49 52.31 52.67 3.63
N ALA A 50 52.81 51.90 2.68
CA ALA A 50 52.04 50.83 2.03
C ALA A 50 51.71 49.68 2.99
N ALA A 51 52.61 49.36 3.93
CA ALA A 51 52.37 48.36 4.97
C ALA A 51 51.28 48.83 5.95
N ALA A 52 51.36 50.08 6.41
CA ALA A 52 50.39 50.69 7.32
C ALA A 52 48.99 50.80 6.70
N GLU A 53 48.90 51.23 5.43
CA GLU A 53 47.63 51.28 4.68
C GLU A 53 47.00 49.89 4.54
N ARG A 54 47.81 48.84 4.28
CA ARG A 54 47.32 47.46 4.14
C ARG A 54 46.76 46.89 5.44
N VAL A 55 47.41 47.18 6.57
CA VAL A 55 46.94 46.75 7.90
C VAL A 55 45.69 47.55 8.31
N GLN A 56 45.64 48.86 8.02
CA GLN A 56 44.47 49.68 8.34
C GLN A 56 43.22 49.31 7.54
N GLN A 57 43.38 48.85 6.30
CA GLN A 57 42.27 48.37 5.47
C GLN A 57 41.85 46.93 5.82
N GLN A 58 42.59 46.24 6.67
CA GLN A 58 42.29 44.87 7.03
C GLN A 58 41.19 44.85 8.10
N HIS A 59 40.00 44.41 7.70
CA HIS A 59 38.92 44.13 8.65
C HIS A 59 39.29 42.91 9.49
N LEU A 60 39.09 43.00 10.81
CA LEU A 60 39.11 41.81 11.66
C LEU A 60 37.97 40.88 11.22
N PRO A 61 38.24 39.57 11.05
CA PRO A 61 37.17 38.60 10.87
C PRO A 61 36.20 38.67 12.06
N ASP A 62 34.90 38.58 11.78
CA ASP A 62 33.90 38.45 12.83
C ASP A 62 34.12 37.13 13.60
N ASP A 63 33.74 37.11 14.88
CA ASP A 63 33.79 35.86 15.66
C ASP A 63 32.97 34.77 14.96
N PRO A 64 33.49 33.53 14.83
CA PRO A 64 32.78 32.44 14.19
C PRO A 64 31.44 32.20 14.88
N GLN A 65 30.33 32.53 14.21
CA GLN A 65 29.01 32.29 14.77
C GLN A 65 28.66 30.81 14.67
N LEU A 66 28.23 30.24 15.80
CA LEU A 66 27.63 28.91 15.82
C LEU A 66 26.40 28.91 14.90
N PRO A 67 26.33 28.00 13.92
CA PRO A 67 25.18 27.95 13.03
C PRO A 67 23.94 27.57 13.85
N CYS A 68 22.91 28.40 13.82
CA CYS A 68 21.57 27.96 14.19
C CYS A 68 21.24 26.71 13.36
N GLU A 69 20.69 25.67 14.01
CA GLU A 69 20.34 24.37 13.42
C GLU A 69 21.51 23.43 13.04
N ALA A 70 22.70 23.62 13.60
CA ALA A 70 23.83 22.70 13.37
C ALA A 70 23.58 21.26 13.86
N LEU A 71 22.75 21.08 14.90
CA LEU A 71 22.50 19.78 15.52
C LEU A 71 21.38 19.02 14.83
N ILE A 72 21.49 17.69 14.76
CA ILE A 72 20.42 16.81 14.29
C ILE A 72 19.17 16.98 15.16
N ASP A 73 18.00 17.08 14.52
CA ASP A 73 16.73 17.11 15.22
C ASP A 73 16.33 15.68 15.65
N VAL A 74 16.86 15.26 16.80
CA VAL A 74 16.62 13.92 17.35
C VAL A 74 15.13 13.67 17.60
N ALA A 75 14.38 14.69 18.03
CA ALA A 75 12.95 14.56 18.30
C ALA A 75 12.16 14.30 17.01
N LYS A 76 12.52 14.93 15.90
CA LYS A 76 11.94 14.67 14.58
C LYS A 76 12.20 13.24 14.09
N HIS A 77 13.38 12.68 14.34
CA HIS A 77 13.72 11.32 13.84
C HIS A 77 13.30 10.19 14.79
N LEU A 78 13.33 10.40 16.11
CA LEU A 78 12.98 9.37 17.09
C LEU A 78 11.56 9.51 17.66
N GLY A 79 10.99 10.72 17.62
CA GLY A 79 9.64 10.99 18.09
C GLY A 79 8.62 10.18 17.31
N ASN A 80 7.89 9.33 18.00
CA ASN A 80 6.90 8.42 17.41
C ASN A 80 7.47 7.54 16.28
N LEU A 81 8.77 7.22 16.30
CA LEU A 81 9.41 6.47 15.21
C LEU A 81 8.67 5.17 14.88
N SER A 82 8.33 4.35 15.87
CA SER A 82 7.59 3.10 15.65
C SER A 82 6.22 3.34 14.99
N PHE A 83 5.53 4.41 15.37
CA PHE A 83 4.23 4.77 14.78
C PHE A 83 4.40 5.27 13.34
N ASN A 84 5.42 6.09 13.06
CA ASN A 84 5.70 6.61 11.73
C ASN A 84 6.11 5.48 10.77
N VAL A 85 6.97 4.57 11.22
CA VAL A 85 7.35 3.36 10.45
C VAL A 85 6.11 2.53 10.14
N TRP A 86 5.27 2.26 11.13
CA TRP A 86 4.05 1.49 10.91
C TRP A 86 3.05 2.20 9.99
N THR A 87 2.93 3.54 10.09
CA THR A 87 2.09 4.34 9.21
C THR A 87 2.57 4.26 7.75
N GLN A 88 3.89 4.30 7.52
CA GLN A 88 4.47 4.09 6.19
C GLN A 88 4.26 2.65 5.69
N MET A 89 4.43 1.65 6.55
CA MET A 89 4.18 0.25 6.19
C MET A 89 2.73 0.05 5.73
N LYS A 90 1.78 0.74 6.35
CA LYS A 90 0.37 0.64 5.99
C LYS A 90 0.06 1.16 4.58
N GLU A 91 0.81 2.13 4.07
CA GLU A 91 0.68 2.58 2.68
C GLU A 91 1.24 1.55 1.67
N MET A 92 2.10 0.63 2.14
CA MET A 92 2.72 -0.41 1.31
C MET A 92 2.01 -1.77 1.39
N VAL A 93 1.09 -1.95 2.34
CA VAL A 93 0.44 -3.24 2.59
C VAL A 93 -1.06 -3.14 2.28
N SER A 94 -1.53 -3.98 1.37
CA SER A 94 -2.94 -4.15 1.05
C SER A 94 -3.56 -5.26 1.91
N TYR A 95 -4.73 -5.02 2.47
CA TYR A 95 -5.53 -6.05 3.13
C TYR A 95 -6.59 -6.58 2.16
N SER A 96 -6.67 -7.90 1.97
CA SER A 96 -7.76 -8.53 1.21
C SER A 96 -8.74 -9.20 2.19
N PRO A 97 -10.04 -8.88 2.12
CA PRO A 97 -11.04 -9.51 2.99
C PRO A 97 -11.30 -10.98 2.65
N VAL A 98 -10.88 -11.44 1.47
CA VAL A 98 -10.97 -12.83 1.03
C VAL A 98 -9.64 -13.24 0.42
N ILE A 99 -9.16 -14.42 0.80
CA ILE A 99 -7.99 -15.09 0.23
C ILE A 99 -8.47 -16.41 -0.38
N LEU A 100 -8.09 -16.72 -1.61
CA LEU A 100 -8.50 -17.91 -2.32
C LEU A 100 -7.66 -19.12 -1.91
N ASP A 101 -8.28 -20.28 -1.72
CA ASP A 101 -7.57 -21.52 -1.35
C ASP A 101 -7.15 -22.35 -2.58
N PRO A 102 -5.85 -22.45 -2.90
CA PRO A 102 -5.35 -23.24 -4.03
C PRO A 102 -5.67 -24.74 -3.95
N ASN A 103 -5.90 -25.28 -2.75
CA ASN A 103 -6.25 -26.69 -2.58
C ASN A 103 -7.65 -27.00 -3.09
N THR A 104 -8.51 -25.99 -3.16
CA THR A 104 -9.89 -26.12 -3.65
C THR A 104 -10.02 -25.78 -5.13
N ALA A 105 -9.07 -25.02 -5.68
CA ALA A 105 -9.13 -24.50 -7.03
C ALA A 105 -9.16 -25.60 -8.09
N HIS A 106 -10.04 -25.43 -9.06
CA HIS A 106 -10.09 -26.31 -10.22
C HIS A 106 -8.78 -26.25 -11.03
N PRO A 107 -8.25 -27.37 -11.54
CA PRO A 107 -6.96 -27.41 -12.24
C PRO A 107 -6.80 -26.51 -13.48
N ASN A 108 -7.90 -26.10 -14.10
CA ASN A 108 -7.92 -25.11 -15.20
C ASN A 108 -7.94 -23.65 -14.74
N LEU A 109 -7.81 -23.36 -13.45
CA LEU A 109 -7.68 -22.01 -12.92
C LEU A 109 -6.26 -21.74 -12.45
N VAL A 110 -5.70 -20.61 -12.89
CA VAL A 110 -4.46 -20.07 -12.34
C VAL A 110 -4.83 -18.95 -11.38
N LEU A 111 -4.36 -19.07 -10.13
CA LEU A 111 -4.50 -18.03 -9.11
C LEU A 111 -3.33 -17.04 -9.19
N THR A 112 -3.55 -15.81 -8.76
CA THR A 112 -2.47 -14.81 -8.59
C THR A 112 -1.58 -15.17 -7.39
N GLU A 113 -0.36 -14.63 -7.34
CA GLU A 113 0.59 -14.91 -6.25
C GLU A 113 0.08 -14.47 -4.88
N ASP A 114 -0.68 -13.38 -4.84
CA ASP A 114 -1.33 -12.85 -3.64
C ASP A 114 -2.63 -13.59 -3.28
N LEU A 115 -3.03 -14.61 -4.06
CA LEU A 115 -4.22 -15.42 -3.87
C LEU A 115 -5.53 -14.61 -3.84
N THR A 116 -5.56 -13.43 -4.45
CA THR A 116 -6.77 -12.59 -4.51
C THR A 116 -7.49 -12.68 -5.85
N GLY A 117 -6.85 -13.22 -6.89
CA GLY A 117 -7.42 -13.30 -8.23
C GLY A 117 -7.27 -14.67 -8.88
N LEU A 118 -8.07 -14.88 -9.92
CA LEU A 118 -8.07 -16.08 -10.74
C LEU A 118 -8.29 -15.76 -12.22
N ARG A 119 -7.84 -16.66 -13.09
CA ARG A 119 -8.21 -16.67 -14.51
C ARG A 119 -8.27 -18.11 -15.03
N LYS A 120 -9.10 -18.35 -16.04
CA LYS A 120 -9.13 -19.65 -16.70
C LYS A 120 -7.97 -19.80 -17.70
N VAL A 121 -7.34 -20.96 -17.71
CA VAL A 121 -6.39 -21.41 -18.72
C VAL A 121 -6.99 -22.53 -19.58
N GLY A 122 -6.51 -22.63 -20.82
CA GLY A 122 -6.94 -23.68 -21.74
C GLY A 122 -6.45 -25.06 -21.30
N GLU A 123 -5.21 -25.15 -20.84
CA GLU A 123 -4.59 -26.40 -20.41
C GLU A 123 -4.84 -26.66 -18.91
N LYS A 124 -5.14 -27.92 -18.60
CA LYS A 124 -5.32 -28.40 -17.24
C LYS A 124 -3.95 -28.48 -16.55
N GLN A 125 -3.79 -27.85 -15.39
CA GLN A 125 -2.56 -27.98 -14.60
C GLN A 125 -2.45 -29.38 -13.98
N GLU A 126 -1.21 -29.86 -13.82
CA GLU A 126 -0.90 -31.10 -13.10
C GLU A 126 -0.91 -30.84 -11.59
N LEU A 127 -2.11 -30.86 -11.00
CA LEU A 127 -2.32 -30.72 -9.56
C LEU A 127 -2.73 -32.06 -8.94
N PRO A 128 -2.36 -32.33 -7.67
CA PRO A 128 -2.84 -33.51 -6.95
C PRO A 128 -4.37 -33.54 -6.85
N ASP A 129 -4.97 -34.71 -6.97
CA ASP A 129 -6.41 -34.91 -6.78
C ASP A 129 -6.75 -35.09 -5.29
N ASN A 130 -6.65 -34.01 -4.52
CA ASN A 130 -7.03 -33.99 -3.11
C ASN A 130 -8.57 -33.87 -2.95
N PRO A 131 -9.13 -34.34 -1.81
CA PRO A 131 -10.58 -34.35 -1.58
C PRO A 131 -11.25 -32.97 -1.66
N GLU A 132 -10.56 -31.92 -1.24
CA GLU A 132 -11.06 -30.54 -1.18
C GLU A 132 -11.16 -29.89 -2.58
N ARG A 133 -10.48 -30.46 -3.59
CA ARG A 133 -10.39 -29.88 -4.92
C ARG A 133 -11.70 -29.99 -5.69
N ILE A 134 -12.17 -28.85 -6.19
CA ILE A 134 -13.32 -28.80 -7.10
C ILE A 134 -12.88 -29.29 -8.48
N ASP A 135 -13.59 -30.30 -9.00
CA ASP A 135 -13.22 -31.01 -10.24
C ASP A 135 -14.18 -30.76 -11.41
N GLN A 136 -15.43 -30.35 -11.11
CA GLN A 136 -16.46 -30.20 -12.13
C GLN A 136 -16.60 -28.75 -12.66
N PHE A 137 -16.44 -27.74 -11.79
CA PHE A 137 -16.62 -26.34 -12.15
C PHE A 137 -15.29 -25.60 -12.12
N PHE A 138 -15.10 -24.63 -13.02
CA PHE A 138 -13.92 -23.75 -13.01
C PHE A 138 -14.01 -22.73 -11.87
N SER A 139 -13.91 -23.21 -10.63
CA SER A 139 -14.11 -22.43 -9.42
C SER A 139 -13.08 -22.70 -8.33
N VAL A 140 -13.11 -21.83 -7.35
CA VAL A 140 -12.27 -21.81 -6.16
C VAL A 140 -13.09 -21.19 -5.02
N VAL A 141 -12.79 -21.56 -3.78
CA VAL A 141 -13.39 -20.95 -2.59
C VAL A 141 -12.38 -20.14 -1.79
N GLY A 142 -12.90 -19.27 -0.92
CA GLY A 142 -12.09 -18.61 0.10
C GLY A 142 -11.46 -19.62 1.07
N SER A 143 -10.30 -19.28 1.62
CA SER A 143 -9.59 -20.07 2.63
C SER A 143 -10.26 -20.03 4.00
N GLU A 144 -11.02 -18.98 4.28
CA GLU A 144 -11.74 -18.79 5.53
C GLU A 144 -13.25 -18.89 5.30
N SER A 145 -13.95 -19.39 6.31
CA SER A 145 -15.40 -19.49 6.37
C SER A 145 -16.00 -18.51 7.35
N PHE A 146 -17.23 -18.09 7.10
CA PHE A 146 -18.03 -17.28 8.00
C PHE A 146 -19.13 -18.11 8.67
N ASP A 147 -19.25 -17.98 9.98
CA ASP A 147 -20.30 -18.62 10.81
C ASP A 147 -21.07 -17.65 11.70
N SER A 148 -20.81 -16.35 11.58
CA SER A 148 -21.50 -15.28 12.33
C SER A 148 -21.17 -13.90 11.76
N GLY A 149 -21.98 -12.89 12.09
CA GLY A 149 -21.70 -11.47 11.81
C GLY A 149 -21.90 -11.05 10.34
N SER A 150 -21.52 -9.80 10.07
CA SER A 150 -21.62 -9.18 8.75
C SER A 150 -20.24 -9.05 8.10
N HIS A 151 -20.13 -9.51 6.85
CA HIS A 151 -18.90 -9.55 6.05
C HIS A 151 -19.14 -8.90 4.70
N SER A 152 -18.14 -8.20 4.17
CA SER A 152 -18.22 -7.59 2.85
C SER A 152 -16.89 -7.67 2.12
N TRP A 153 -16.96 -8.00 0.84
CA TRP A 153 -15.83 -7.95 -0.08
C TRP A 153 -16.30 -7.46 -1.44
N GLU A 154 -15.41 -6.85 -2.20
CA GLU A 154 -15.69 -6.44 -3.57
C GLU A 154 -14.85 -7.27 -4.54
N VAL A 155 -15.44 -7.55 -5.71
CA VAL A 155 -14.82 -8.36 -6.76
C VAL A 155 -14.79 -7.53 -8.04
N GLU A 156 -13.58 -7.27 -8.52
CA GLU A 156 -13.28 -6.68 -9.82
C GLU A 156 -13.56 -7.73 -10.89
N VAL A 157 -14.62 -7.48 -11.67
CA VAL A 157 -15.08 -8.37 -12.74
C VAL A 157 -14.76 -7.79 -14.12
N GLY A 158 -14.66 -6.47 -14.26
CA GLY A 158 -14.33 -5.75 -15.49
C GLY A 158 -15.01 -6.31 -16.74
N ASP A 159 -14.22 -6.51 -17.80
CA ASP A 159 -14.66 -7.07 -19.08
C ASP A 159 -14.90 -8.60 -19.06
N ASN A 160 -14.98 -9.24 -17.89
CA ASN A 160 -15.18 -10.69 -17.82
C ASN A 160 -16.57 -11.09 -18.31
N SER A 161 -16.61 -11.84 -19.42
CA SER A 161 -17.84 -12.23 -20.10
C SER A 161 -18.61 -13.40 -19.46
N ALA A 162 -18.02 -14.11 -18.50
CA ALA A 162 -18.63 -15.30 -17.91
C ALA A 162 -18.07 -15.61 -16.51
N PHE A 163 -18.83 -15.28 -15.47
CA PHE A 163 -18.44 -15.51 -14.09
C PHE A 163 -19.60 -15.86 -13.16
N VAL A 164 -19.25 -16.41 -12.00
CA VAL A 164 -20.17 -16.64 -10.89
C VAL A 164 -19.52 -16.16 -9.60
N LEU A 165 -20.27 -15.38 -8.82
CA LEU A 165 -19.93 -14.91 -7.48
C LEU A 165 -20.98 -15.40 -6.48
N GLY A 166 -20.56 -15.78 -5.28
CA GLY A 166 -21.51 -16.23 -4.27
C GLY A 166 -20.88 -16.76 -3.01
N VAL A 167 -21.65 -17.58 -2.30
CA VAL A 167 -21.19 -18.30 -1.11
C VAL A 167 -21.61 -19.76 -1.17
N LEU A 168 -20.70 -20.63 -0.76
CA LEU A 168 -20.85 -22.08 -0.74
C LEU A 168 -20.89 -22.57 0.71
N THR A 169 -21.85 -23.42 1.06
CA THR A 169 -21.86 -24.05 2.40
C THR A 169 -20.68 -24.98 2.58
N ASP A 170 -20.27 -25.17 3.83
CA ASP A 170 -19.34 -26.21 4.23
C ASP A 170 -19.95 -27.60 4.07
N SER A 171 -19.98 -28.07 2.84
CA SER A 171 -20.33 -29.45 2.53
C SER A 171 -19.05 -30.25 2.28
N ASN A 172 -18.99 -31.46 2.84
CA ASN A 172 -17.92 -32.41 2.58
C ASN A 172 -17.87 -32.85 1.09
N GLN A 173 -18.90 -32.51 0.31
CA GLN A 173 -18.99 -32.82 -1.10
C GLN A 173 -18.42 -31.67 -1.94
N ARG A 174 -17.12 -31.74 -2.24
CA ARG A 174 -16.43 -30.82 -3.18
C ARG A 174 -16.29 -31.37 -4.58
N LYS A 175 -16.62 -32.66 -4.76
CA LYS A 175 -16.59 -33.38 -6.04
C LYS A 175 -17.99 -33.44 -6.66
N GLY A 176 -18.03 -33.30 -7.98
CA GLY A 176 -19.28 -33.35 -8.73
C GLY A 176 -20.15 -32.09 -8.57
N VAL A 177 -21.47 -32.26 -8.67
CA VAL A 177 -22.41 -31.12 -8.78
C VAL A 177 -22.68 -30.52 -7.40
N ILE A 178 -22.10 -29.36 -7.13
CA ILE A 178 -22.21 -28.64 -5.84
C ILE A 178 -23.38 -27.63 -5.76
N TRP A 179 -24.31 -27.64 -6.71
CA TRP A 179 -25.34 -26.60 -6.83
C TRP A 179 -26.28 -26.50 -5.62
N SER A 180 -26.55 -27.60 -4.92
CA SER A 180 -27.43 -27.65 -3.75
C SER A 180 -26.85 -26.99 -2.51
N ALA A 181 -25.61 -26.49 -2.58
CA ALA A 181 -24.90 -25.84 -1.47
C ALA A 181 -24.58 -24.36 -1.76
N LEU A 182 -25.03 -23.82 -2.90
CA LEU A 182 -24.48 -22.59 -3.47
C LEU A 182 -25.57 -21.54 -3.74
N TRP A 183 -25.46 -20.38 -3.09
CA TRP A 183 -26.17 -19.16 -3.47
C TRP A 183 -25.28 -18.31 -4.36
N ARG A 184 -25.76 -17.96 -5.55
CA ARG A 184 -24.89 -17.38 -6.58
C ARG A 184 -25.56 -16.36 -7.47
N LEU A 185 -24.80 -15.32 -7.81
CA LEU A 185 -25.01 -14.42 -8.93
C LEU A 185 -24.14 -14.90 -10.10
N MET A 186 -24.75 -15.16 -11.24
CA MET A 186 -24.10 -15.58 -12.48
C MET A 186 -24.23 -14.49 -13.53
N PHE A 187 -23.14 -14.21 -14.23
CA PHE A 187 -23.13 -13.40 -15.44
C PHE A 187 -22.65 -14.25 -16.61
N CYS A 188 -23.44 -14.34 -17.67
CA CYS A 188 -23.04 -15.05 -18.90
C CYS A 188 -23.86 -14.54 -20.08
N GLY A 189 -23.21 -14.32 -21.22
CA GLY A 189 -23.90 -13.90 -22.45
C GLY A 189 -24.55 -12.52 -22.36
N GLY A 190 -24.07 -11.65 -21.47
CA GLY A 190 -24.62 -10.30 -21.26
C GLY A 190 -25.81 -10.25 -20.30
N GLU A 191 -26.20 -11.37 -19.69
CA GLU A 191 -27.31 -11.44 -18.75
C GLU A 191 -26.85 -11.83 -17.34
N TYR A 192 -27.51 -11.25 -16.34
CA TYR A 192 -27.36 -11.64 -14.94
C TYR A 192 -28.49 -12.57 -14.52
N LYS A 193 -28.14 -13.66 -13.82
CA LYS A 193 -29.09 -14.60 -13.23
C LYS A 193 -28.71 -14.90 -11.79
N THR A 194 -29.68 -15.04 -10.92
CA THR A 194 -29.45 -15.48 -9.54
C THR A 194 -29.97 -16.88 -9.36
N LEU A 195 -29.18 -17.74 -8.71
CA LEU A 195 -29.57 -19.12 -8.43
C LEU A 195 -29.32 -19.42 -6.96
N SER A 196 -30.21 -20.20 -6.37
CA SER A 196 -30.10 -20.68 -4.99
C SER A 196 -30.19 -22.22 -4.97
N PRO A 197 -29.84 -22.87 -3.85
CA PRO A 197 -30.00 -24.32 -3.74
C PRO A 197 -31.40 -24.87 -4.07
N LEU A 198 -32.45 -24.07 -3.85
CA LEU A 198 -33.85 -24.49 -3.99
C LEU A 198 -34.52 -23.95 -5.26
N ASP A 199 -33.85 -23.07 -6.01
CA ASP A 199 -34.43 -22.37 -7.16
C ASP A 199 -33.51 -22.43 -8.39
N THR A 200 -34.10 -22.72 -9.54
CA THR A 200 -33.40 -22.85 -10.84
C THR A 200 -33.03 -21.51 -11.47
N GLY A 201 -33.53 -20.42 -10.90
CA GLY A 201 -32.92 -19.11 -11.03
C GLY A 201 -33.83 -18.06 -11.64
N SER A 202 -33.57 -16.81 -11.26
CA SER A 202 -34.31 -15.63 -11.71
C SER A 202 -33.40 -14.71 -12.51
N ASP A 203 -33.90 -14.19 -13.63
CA ASP A 203 -33.19 -13.15 -14.37
C ASP A 203 -33.16 -11.86 -13.55
N VAL A 204 -32.00 -11.21 -13.50
CA VAL A 204 -31.80 -9.95 -12.79
C VAL A 204 -31.53 -8.85 -13.80
N LYS A 205 -32.30 -7.77 -13.71
CA LYS A 205 -32.07 -6.57 -14.53
C LYS A 205 -30.98 -5.74 -13.88
N VAL A 206 -29.86 -5.61 -14.59
CA VAL A 206 -28.77 -4.71 -14.22
C VAL A 206 -28.71 -3.61 -15.28
N THR A 207 -28.90 -2.35 -14.86
CA THR A 207 -29.01 -1.20 -15.77
C THR A 207 -27.67 -0.88 -16.44
N THR A 208 -26.60 -0.94 -15.66
CA THR A 208 -25.23 -0.64 -16.08
C THR A 208 -24.34 -1.79 -15.67
N ASN A 209 -23.56 -2.34 -16.61
CA ASN A 209 -22.64 -3.43 -16.32
C ASN A 209 -21.57 -2.96 -15.31
N PRO A 210 -21.50 -3.53 -14.09
CA PRO A 210 -20.50 -3.15 -13.10
C PRO A 210 -19.09 -3.59 -13.52
N GLU A 211 -18.11 -2.72 -13.30
CA GLU A 211 -16.68 -3.11 -13.32
C GLU A 211 -16.34 -3.87 -12.03
N LYS A 212 -17.06 -3.54 -10.93
CA LYS A 212 -16.88 -4.15 -9.63
C LYS A 212 -18.21 -4.47 -8.95
N ILE A 213 -18.29 -5.67 -8.37
CA ILE A 213 -19.47 -6.15 -7.63
C ILE A 213 -19.12 -6.29 -6.15
N ARG A 214 -19.87 -5.61 -5.29
CA ARG A 214 -19.82 -5.80 -3.84
C ARG A 214 -20.71 -6.97 -3.45
N VAL A 215 -20.17 -7.87 -2.64
CA VAL A 215 -20.89 -8.95 -1.99
C VAL A 215 -20.96 -8.63 -0.50
N GLU A 216 -22.16 -8.66 0.06
CA GLU A 216 -22.41 -8.45 1.49
C GLU A 216 -23.13 -9.65 2.06
N LEU A 217 -22.49 -10.33 3.01
CA LEU A 217 -23.05 -11.43 3.76
C LEU A 217 -23.38 -10.94 5.17
N ASP A 218 -24.65 -10.94 5.52
CA ASP A 218 -25.09 -10.87 6.91
C ASP A 218 -25.51 -12.28 7.33
N TRP A 219 -24.61 -12.97 8.05
CA TRP A 219 -24.85 -14.34 8.46
C TRP A 219 -25.97 -14.41 9.51
N ASP A 220 -25.98 -13.46 10.45
CA ASP A 220 -26.92 -13.43 11.59
C ASP A 220 -28.36 -13.12 11.14
N GLU A 221 -28.54 -12.18 10.21
CA GLU A 221 -29.84 -11.86 9.60
C GLU A 221 -30.21 -12.79 8.43
N GLY A 222 -29.30 -13.65 7.99
CA GLY A 222 -29.58 -14.59 6.91
C GLY A 222 -29.71 -13.91 5.54
N ARG A 223 -28.85 -12.94 5.24
CA ARG A 223 -28.91 -12.16 4.00
C ARG A 223 -27.61 -12.24 3.22
N LEU A 224 -27.71 -12.51 1.92
CA LEU A 224 -26.61 -12.36 0.97
C LEU A 224 -27.02 -11.37 -0.11
N SER A 225 -26.36 -10.23 -0.18
CA SER A 225 -26.69 -9.14 -1.09
C SER A 225 -25.57 -8.85 -2.07
N PHE A 226 -25.93 -8.46 -3.28
CA PHE A 226 -25.02 -8.08 -4.36
C PHE A 226 -25.35 -6.66 -4.80
N PHE A 227 -24.31 -5.86 -5.01
CA PHE A 227 -24.43 -4.47 -5.46
C PHE A 227 -23.43 -4.18 -6.57
N ASN A 228 -23.81 -3.28 -7.48
CA ASN A 228 -22.84 -2.61 -8.34
C ASN A 228 -22.04 -1.65 -7.46
N SER A 229 -20.73 -1.87 -7.30
CA SER A 229 -19.89 -1.02 -6.44
C SER A 229 -19.72 0.39 -6.99
N ASP A 230 -19.79 0.55 -8.32
CA ASP A 230 -19.52 1.81 -9.01
C ASP A 230 -20.69 2.79 -8.87
N THR A 231 -21.92 2.27 -8.96
CA THR A 231 -23.16 3.07 -8.84
C THR A 231 -23.84 2.94 -7.47
N ASN A 232 -23.37 2.01 -6.64
CA ASN A 232 -24.02 1.57 -5.40
C ASN A 232 -25.46 1.07 -5.62
N GLU A 233 -25.80 0.64 -6.83
CA GLU A 233 -27.11 0.09 -7.18
C GLU A 233 -27.23 -1.35 -6.66
N HIS A 234 -28.39 -1.67 -6.09
CA HIS A 234 -28.71 -3.03 -5.66
C HIS A 234 -28.94 -3.93 -6.87
N ILE A 235 -28.32 -5.11 -6.86
CA ILE A 235 -28.50 -6.15 -7.88
C ILE A 235 -29.50 -7.18 -7.38
N HIS A 236 -29.21 -7.82 -6.24
CA HIS A 236 -30.07 -8.87 -5.69
C HIS A 236 -29.79 -9.14 -4.20
N THR A 237 -30.77 -9.69 -3.49
CA THR A 237 -30.59 -10.21 -2.13
C THR A 237 -31.28 -11.56 -1.97
N PHE A 238 -30.52 -12.57 -1.57
CA PHE A 238 -31.07 -13.81 -1.03
C PHE A 238 -31.40 -13.61 0.45
N LYS A 239 -32.55 -14.13 0.87
CA LYS A 239 -32.96 -14.21 2.28
C LYS A 239 -33.15 -15.67 2.64
N THR A 240 -32.39 -16.17 3.59
CA THR A 240 -32.43 -17.58 4.02
C THR A 240 -31.86 -17.71 5.42
N THR A 241 -32.22 -18.76 6.14
CA THR A 241 -31.54 -19.08 7.41
C THR A 241 -30.30 -19.91 7.12
N PHE A 242 -29.12 -19.33 7.30
CA PHE A 242 -27.86 -20.07 7.23
C PHE A 242 -27.71 -20.94 8.49
N LYS A 243 -27.17 -22.14 8.31
CA LYS A 243 -26.95 -23.12 9.39
C LYS A 243 -25.50 -23.57 9.44
N ASP A 244 -24.90 -23.70 8.26
CA ASP A 244 -23.52 -24.11 8.08
C ASP A 244 -22.61 -22.90 7.86
N LYS A 245 -21.32 -23.14 8.02
CA LYS A 245 -20.25 -22.24 7.61
C LYS A 245 -20.35 -21.91 6.12
N LEU A 246 -20.09 -20.67 5.77
CA LEU A 246 -20.15 -20.18 4.39
C LEU A 246 -18.77 -19.74 3.92
N PHE A 247 -18.37 -20.22 2.75
CA PHE A 247 -17.14 -19.80 2.09
C PHE A 247 -17.48 -18.89 0.91
N PRO A 248 -16.74 -17.78 0.70
CA PRO A 248 -16.75 -17.07 -0.57
C PRO A 248 -16.52 -18.04 -1.73
N TYR A 249 -17.28 -17.89 -2.80
CA TYR A 249 -17.20 -18.73 -3.99
C TYR A 249 -17.01 -17.86 -5.22
N ILE A 250 -16.00 -18.20 -6.02
CA ILE A 250 -15.73 -17.52 -7.30
C ILE A 250 -15.50 -18.56 -8.39
N SER A 251 -16.11 -18.32 -9.56
CA SER A 251 -15.91 -19.13 -10.76
C SER A 251 -15.79 -18.23 -11.98
N SER A 252 -14.95 -18.62 -12.93
CA SER A 252 -14.87 -17.95 -14.23
C SER A 252 -14.67 -18.94 -15.36
N TRP A 253 -15.36 -18.68 -16.47
CA TRP A 253 -15.17 -19.41 -17.73
C TRP A 253 -14.40 -18.59 -18.76
N SER A 254 -14.03 -17.36 -18.44
CA SER A 254 -13.29 -16.43 -19.29
C SER A 254 -11.78 -16.46 -19.01
N HIS A 255 -11.01 -16.07 -20.02
CA HIS A 255 -9.57 -15.82 -19.89
C HIS A 255 -9.26 -14.47 -19.23
N VAL A 256 -10.23 -13.56 -19.21
CA VAL A 256 -10.14 -12.29 -18.47
C VAL A 256 -10.10 -12.59 -16.98
N PRO A 257 -9.14 -12.04 -16.21
CA PRO A 257 -9.03 -12.32 -14.79
C PRO A 257 -10.21 -11.73 -13.98
N ILE A 258 -10.44 -12.31 -12.82
CA ILE A 258 -11.30 -11.77 -11.75
C ILE A 258 -10.43 -11.59 -10.52
N LYS A 259 -10.61 -10.49 -9.79
CA LYS A 259 -9.81 -10.18 -8.60
C LYS A 259 -10.66 -9.68 -7.44
N ILE A 260 -10.35 -10.12 -6.24
CA ILE A 260 -10.88 -9.55 -5.00
C ILE A 260 -10.17 -8.21 -4.76
N ALA A 261 -10.94 -7.14 -4.61
CA ALA A 261 -10.40 -5.82 -4.38
C ALA A 261 -9.81 -5.71 -2.97
N ALA A 262 -8.61 -5.14 -2.88
CA ALA A 262 -8.00 -4.83 -1.59
C ALA A 262 -8.71 -3.65 -0.90
N LEU A 263 -8.76 -3.69 0.42
CA LEU A 263 -9.28 -2.61 1.25
C LEU A 263 -8.14 -1.71 1.73
N ASN A 264 -8.43 -0.40 1.73
CA ASN A 264 -7.57 0.59 2.38
C ASN A 264 -7.84 0.56 3.88
N VAL A 265 -6.84 0.23 4.68
CA VAL A 265 -6.94 0.32 6.13
C VAL A 265 -6.88 1.80 6.53
N SER A 266 -7.65 2.26 7.51
CA SER A 266 -7.54 3.58 8.15
C SER A 266 -7.28 3.42 9.65
N ILE A 267 -6.72 4.45 10.31
CA ILE A 267 -6.40 4.40 11.75
C ILE A 267 -6.85 5.70 12.38
N ASP A 268 -7.62 5.59 13.46
CA ASP A 268 -7.98 6.72 14.30
C ASP A 268 -7.22 6.67 15.63
N VAL A 269 -6.35 7.67 15.86
CA VAL A 269 -5.64 7.84 17.13
C VAL A 269 -6.50 8.67 18.08
N LYS A 270 -7.07 8.04 19.11
CA LYS A 270 -7.79 8.75 20.17
C LYS A 270 -6.78 9.46 21.09
N LYS A 271 -6.69 10.78 20.99
CA LYS A 271 -5.94 11.59 21.96
C LYS A 271 -6.78 11.77 23.22
N ALA A 272 -6.27 11.32 24.37
CA ALA A 272 -6.88 11.63 25.65
C ALA A 272 -6.80 13.16 25.87
N ARG A 273 -7.95 13.81 26.13
CA ARG A 273 -7.94 15.16 26.68
C ARG A 273 -7.48 15.04 28.13
N LEU A 274 -6.34 15.64 28.43
CA LEU A 274 -5.95 15.92 29.82
C LEU A 274 -6.80 17.11 30.26
N GLU A 275 -7.86 16.83 31.01
CA GLU A 275 -8.58 17.85 31.77
C GLU A 275 -7.73 18.17 33.00
N TRP A 276 -7.31 19.44 33.12
CA TRP A 276 -6.63 20.00 34.29
C TRP A 276 -7.61 20.87 35.06
#